data_AF-A0A358A171-F1
#
_entry.id   AF-A0A358A171-F1
#
_cell.length_a   1.000
_cell.length_b   1.000
_cell.length_c   1.000
_cell.angle_alpha   90.00
_cell.angle_beta   90.00
_cell.angle_gamma   90.00
#
_symmetry.space_group_name_H-M   'P 1'
#
loop_
_entity.id
_entity.type
_entity.pdbx_description
1 polymer ?
#
loop_
_entity_poly.entity_id
_entity_poly.type
_entity_poly.pdbx_seq_one_letter_code
_entity_poly.pdbx_strand_id
1 'polypeptide(L)' 'MRDTIDEVFFNPLEPGYIENPWPHLAEVRAADPVHHLLTGQWGLFRYDDVFTVLRDPKLSVDDANADLTMLDRSRLLEE' A
#
# COMPACT_ATOMS: atom_id res chain seq x y z
N MET A 1 -15.41 -18.25 -14.55
CA MET A 1 -14.12 -17.87 -15.14
C MET A 1 -13.41 -17.04 -14.08
N ARG A 2 -12.47 -17.60 -13.32
CA ARG A 2 -11.57 -16.77 -12.49
C ARG A 2 -10.51 -16.29 -13.47
N ASP A 3 -10.62 -15.04 -13.89
CA ASP A 3 -9.49 -14.37 -14.50
C ASP A 3 -8.43 -14.33 -13.40
N THR A 4 -7.41 -15.16 -13.53
CA THR A 4 -6.18 -15.04 -12.76
C THR A 4 -5.54 -13.76 -13.24
N ILE A 5 -5.96 -12.62 -12.67
CA ILE A 5 -5.18 -11.39 -12.72
C ILE A 5 -3.84 -11.80 -12.13
N ASP A 6 -2.78 -11.80 -12.95
CA ASP A 6 -1.42 -11.92 -12.44
C ASP A 6 -1.28 -10.88 -11.33
N GLU A 7 -1.13 -11.36 -10.10
CA GLU A 7 -1.16 -10.53 -8.90
C GLU A 7 0.04 -9.58 -8.96
N VAL A 8 -0.22 -8.29 -9.21
CA VAL A 8 0.83 -7.28 -9.31
C VAL A 8 1.55 -7.17 -7.97
N PHE A 9 2.87 -7.24 -7.99
CA PHE A 9 3.69 -7.19 -6.79
C PHE A 9 4.28 -5.80 -6.60
N PHE A 10 3.84 -5.07 -5.57
CA PHE A 10 4.42 -3.77 -5.27
C PHE A 10 5.78 -3.89 -4.56
N ASN A 11 6.88 -3.76 -5.32
CA ASN A 11 8.26 -3.73 -4.79
C ASN A 11 8.93 -2.35 -4.90
N PRO A 12 8.89 -1.51 -3.86
CA PRO A 12 9.59 -0.22 -3.87
C PRO A 12 11.12 -0.36 -3.68
N LEU A 13 11.65 -1.57 -3.46
CA LEU A 13 13.08 -1.84 -3.28
C LEU A 13 13.77 -2.32 -4.58
N GLU A 14 13.02 -2.44 -5.68
CA GLU A 14 13.60 -2.83 -6.96
C GLU A 14 14.59 -1.77 -7.47
N PRO A 15 15.77 -2.15 -8.00
CA PRO A 15 16.71 -1.20 -8.59
C PRO A 15 16.05 -0.36 -9.69
N GLY A 16 16.20 0.97 -9.64
CA GLY A 16 15.58 1.87 -10.62
C GLY A 16 14.22 2.42 -10.19
N TYR A 17 13.58 1.85 -9.14
CA TYR A 17 12.28 2.31 -8.66
C TYR A 17 12.36 3.75 -8.15
N ILE A 18 13.40 4.10 -7.39
CA ILE A 18 13.56 5.45 -6.83
C ILE A 18 13.78 6.49 -7.94
N GLU A 19 14.51 6.12 -8.99
CA GLU A 19 14.80 6.97 -10.13
C GLU A 19 13.58 7.20 -11.02
N ASN A 20 12.73 6.18 -11.19
CA ASN A 20 11.51 6.28 -12.00
C ASN A 20 10.39 5.35 -11.50
N PRO A 21 9.65 5.76 -10.45
CA PRO A 21 8.61 4.92 -9.85
C PRO A 21 7.31 4.88 -10.68
N TRP A 22 7.13 5.85 -11.58
CA TRP A 22 5.85 6.12 -12.23
C TRP A 22 5.29 4.96 -13.06
N PRO A 23 6.10 4.23 -13.86
CA PRO A 23 5.63 3.07 -14.59
C PRO A 23 5.08 1.98 -13.66
N HIS A 24 5.81 1.66 -12.59
CA HIS A 24 5.40 0.66 -11.60
C HIS A 24 4.12 1.08 -10.87
N LEU A 25 4.05 2.34 -10.43
CA LEU A 25 2.84 2.88 -9.81
C LEU A 25 1.63 2.89 -10.76
N ALA A 26 1.85 3.03 -12.07
CA ALA A 26 0.79 2.97 -13.07
C ALA A 26 0.27 1.53 -13.26
N GLU A 27 1.17 0.55 -13.27
CA GLU A 27 0.83 -0.87 -13.32
C GLU A 27 0.00 -1.29 -12.11
N VAL A 28 0.49 -1.00 -10.89
CA VAL A 28 -0.22 -1.34 -9.65
C VAL A 28 -1.59 -0.67 -9.61
N ARG A 29 -1.69 0.62 -9.97
CA ARG A 29 -2.97 1.34 -10.02
C ARG A 29 -3.98 0.72 -11.00
N ALA A 30 -3.50 0.14 -12.09
CA ALA A 30 -4.36 -0.46 -13.12
C ALA A 30 -4.82 -1.86 -12.71
N ALA A 31 -3.92 -2.68 -12.16
CA ALA A 31 -4.18 -4.08 -11.84
C ALA A 31 -4.78 -4.28 -10.45
N ASP A 32 -4.20 -3.66 -9.41
CA ASP A 32 -4.63 -3.79 -8.01
C ASP A 32 -4.52 -2.44 -7.26
N PRO A 33 -5.52 -1.54 -7.43
CA PRO A 33 -5.47 -0.17 -6.92
C PRO A 33 -5.56 -0.05 -5.39
N VAL A 34 -6.02 -1.11 -4.71
CA VAL A 34 -6.15 -1.22 -3.25
C VAL A 34 -5.40 -2.49 -2.85
N HIS A 35 -4.09 -2.36 -2.78
CA HIS A 35 -3.16 -3.48 -2.69
C HIS A 35 -2.83 -3.80 -1.23
N HIS A 36 -2.73 -5.08 -0.89
CA HIS A 36 -2.23 -5.48 0.42
C HIS A 36 -0.69 -5.51 0.39
N LEU A 37 -0.05 -4.60 1.13
CA LEU A 37 1.40 -4.49 1.15
C LEU A 37 2.03 -5.67 1.90
N LEU A 38 3.26 -6.02 1.52
CA LEU A 38 4.07 -7.02 2.23
C LEU A 38 4.31 -6.66 3.71
N THR A 39 4.31 -5.38 4.03
CA THR A 39 4.46 -4.85 5.38
C THR A 39 3.17 -4.93 6.21
N GLY A 40 2.07 -5.45 5.65
CA GLY A 40 0.81 -5.71 6.35
C GLY A 40 -0.23 -4.57 6.29
N GLN A 41 0.11 -3.42 5.71
CA GLN A 41 -0.84 -2.32 5.50
C GLN A 41 -1.56 -2.41 4.15
N TRP A 42 -2.64 -1.65 4.02
CA TRP A 42 -3.27 -1.36 2.73
C TRP A 42 -2.56 -0.20 2.02
N GLY A 43 -2.20 -0.40 0.75
CA GLY A 43 -1.69 0.62 -0.16
C GLY A 43 -2.79 1.11 -1.12
N LEU A 44 -2.97 2.43 -1.21
CA LEU A 44 -3.97 3.05 -2.08
C LEU A 44 -3.28 3.78 -3.24
N PHE A 45 -3.60 3.40 -4.47
CA PHE A 45 -2.91 3.91 -5.66
C PHE A 45 -3.75 4.85 -6.52
N ARG A 46 -5.07 4.95 -6.29
CA ARG A 46 -5.96 5.91 -6.96
C ARG A 46 -6.14 7.17 -6.12
N TYR A 47 -6.24 8.30 -6.82
CA TYR A 47 -6.46 9.59 -6.18
C TYR A 47 -7.74 9.62 -5.34
N ASP A 48 -8.85 9.12 -5.87
CA ASP A 48 -10.16 9.17 -5.19
C ASP A 48 -10.17 8.38 -3.88
N ASP A 49 -9.50 7.23 -3.84
CA ASP A 49 -9.37 6.40 -2.64
C ASP A 49 -8.56 7.13 -1.56
N VAL A 50 -7.40 7.70 -1.94
CA VAL A 50 -6.55 8.50 -1.04
C VAL A 50 -7.31 9.74 -0.55
N PHE A 51 -7.98 10.45 -1.45
CA PHE A 51 -8.73 11.66 -1.15
C PHE A 51 -9.86 11.40 -0.16
N THR A 52 -10.57 10.28 -0.34
CA THR A 52 -11.67 9.85 0.53
C THR A 52 -11.16 9.52 1.92
N VAL A 53 -10.10 8.71 2.03
CA VAL A 53 -9.50 8.32 3.32
C VAL A 53 -8.98 9.54 4.09
N LEU A 54 -8.26 10.44 3.43
CA LEU A 54 -7.69 11.63 4.08
C LEU A 54 -8.74 12.64 4.56
N ARG A 55 -10.00 12.52 4.10
CA ARG A 55 -11.09 13.42 4.48
C ARG A 55 -12.18 12.77 5.32
N ASP A 56 -12.14 11.47 5.54
CA ASP A 56 -13.12 10.79 6.37
C ASP A 56 -12.88 11.17 7.85
N PRO A 57 -13.77 11.93 8.50
CA PRO A 57 -13.60 12.34 9.89
C PRO A 57 -13.69 11.17 10.88
N LYS A 58 -14.03 9.96 10.42
CA LYS A 58 -14.04 8.74 11.22
C LYS A 58 -12.67 8.07 11.29
N LEU A 59 -11.74 8.46 10.42
CA LEU A 59 -10.39 7.91 10.38
C LEU A 59 -9.44 8.75 11.25
N SER A 60 -8.43 8.10 11.83
CA SER A 60 -7.54 8.67 12.83
C SER A 60 -6.09 8.53 12.38
N VAL A 61 -5.27 9.52 12.73
CA VAL A 61 -3.80 9.48 12.63
C VAL A 61 -3.13 9.11 13.96
N ASP A 62 -3.90 9.03 15.05
CA ASP A 62 -3.42 8.60 16.36
C ASP A 62 -3.21 7.08 16.38
N ASP A 63 -1.97 6.66 16.67
CA ASP A 63 -1.57 5.26 16.79
C ASP A 63 -2.39 4.50 17.84
N ALA A 64 -2.92 5.19 18.86
CA ALA A 64 -3.79 4.57 19.86
C ALA A 64 -5.10 4.00 19.26
N ASN A 65 -5.49 4.49 18.08
CA ASN A 65 -6.69 4.04 17.35
C ASN A 65 -6.36 3.09 16.19
N ALA A 66 -5.07 2.81 15.95
CA ALA A 66 -4.64 1.93 14.87
C ALA A 66 -4.46 0.49 15.38
N ASP A 67 -4.92 -0.50 14.61
CA ASP A 67 -4.55 -1.89 14.83
C ASP A 67 -3.12 -2.12 14.34
N LEU A 68 -2.17 -1.79 15.21
CA LEU A 68 -0.75 -2.03 14.96
C LEU A 68 -0.32 -3.46 15.32
N THR A 69 -1.22 -4.32 15.82
CA THR A 69 -0.85 -5.69 16.21
C THR A 69 -0.53 -6.58 15.01
N MET A 70 -1.16 -6.29 13.86
CA MET A 70 -0.86 -6.90 12.56
C MET A 70 0.46 -6.37 11.95
N LEU A 71 0.95 -5.23 12.44
CA LEU A 71 2.17 -4.58 12.01
C LEU A 71 3.22 -4.82 13.10
N ASP A 72 3.83 -6.00 13.14
CA ASP A 72 4.91 -6.29 14.11
C ASP A 72 6.12 -5.37 13.86
N ARG A 73 6.00 -4.13 14.34
CA ARG A 73 6.91 -3.00 14.14
C ARG A 73 8.21 -3.22 14.93
N SER A 74 8.18 -4.07 15.96
CA SER A 74 9.36 -4.54 16.70
C SER A 74 10.39 -5.17 15.77
N ARG A 75 9.92 -5.98 14.80
CA ARG A 75 10.81 -6.71 13.89
C ARG A 75 11.53 -5.83 12.87
N LEU A 76 11.00 -4.63 12.59
CA LEU A 76 11.60 -3.67 11.64
C LEU A 76 12.65 -2.74 12.28
N LEU A 77 12.71 -2.70 13.63
CA LEU A 77 13.65 -1.86 14.38
C LEU A 77 14.85 -2.68 14.92
N GLU A 78 14.89 -3.98 14.66
CA GLU A 78 15.94 -4.92 15.11
C GLU A 78 17.02 -5.18 14.04
N GLU A 79 16.95 -4.53 12.87
CA GLU A 79 17.98 -4.53 11.81
C GLU A 79 18.76 -3.20 11.76
#